data_AF-A0A8H4B7T1-F1
#
_entry.id   AF-A0A8H4B7T1-F1
#
_cell.length_a   1.000
_cell.length_b   1.000
_cell.length_c   1.000
_cell.angle_alpha   90.00
_cell.angle_beta   90.00
_cell.angle_gamma   90.00
#
_symmetry.space_group_name_H-M   'P 1'
#
loop_
_entity.id
_entity.type
_entity.pdbx_description
1 polymer ?
#
loop_
_entity_poly.entity_id
_entity_poly.type
_entity_poly.pdbx_seq_one_letter_code
_entity_poly.pdbx_strand_id
1 'polypeptide(L)'
;MAALTAAEEKSETLSQQIESKGRYIQELQRTLLENEKLRRKDHDKLQELKGNIRVFCRVRPAINSKTEPNLINARFFGDDNESMELTEQTSSTLGKTITKSHTFTFDRVFSPKASQQECFEEISQLVQSALDGFNVCIFAYGQTGSGKTFTMQGPTFPTEETSGMIPRAVQQIYQVVQQLKQFGWEYSMEGQFLEIYNETINDLLGNSSNYGKIKHEIHHEKNGKTSVTEMTSVVLDSPSKVKLMLRKANQNRATGATNMNERSSRSHSVFTLQLTGHNAATGERTSGILNLIDLAGSERLSMSGSTGDRLRETQAINKSLSCLGDVIHALINNKEGGHIPYRNSKLTWLLRNSLGGNCKTLMFVNVSPLMEHFGESLCSLRFATKVSVVPEFVGYWSTHMRAVLIY
;
A
#
# COMPACT_ATOMS: atom_id res chain seq x y z
N MET A 1 58.30 -42.57 -16.94
CA MET A 1 57.48 -42.36 -18.16
C MET A 1 56.01 -42.67 -17.92
N ALA A 2 55.59 -43.90 -17.62
CA ALA A 2 54.16 -44.25 -17.45
C ALA A 2 53.37 -43.36 -16.46
N ALA A 3 53.96 -42.99 -15.32
CA ALA A 3 53.31 -42.09 -14.35
C ALA A 3 53.14 -40.65 -14.84
N LEU A 4 54.03 -40.17 -15.72
CA LEU A 4 53.94 -38.84 -16.33
C LEU A 4 52.82 -38.82 -17.37
N THR A 5 52.77 -39.84 -18.22
CA THR A 5 51.74 -40.02 -19.25
C THR A 5 50.34 -40.13 -18.64
N ALA A 6 50.19 -40.90 -17.56
CA ALA A 6 48.92 -41.00 -16.84
C ALA A 6 48.49 -39.69 -16.17
N ALA A 7 49.45 -38.85 -15.74
CA ALA A 7 49.16 -37.53 -15.19
C ALA A 7 48.73 -36.54 -16.28
N GLU A 8 49.35 -36.59 -17.47
CA GLU A 8 49.01 -35.79 -18.64
C GLU A 8 47.59 -36.11 -19.14
N GLU A 9 47.26 -37.40 -19.31
CA GLU A 9 45.90 -37.84 -19.69
C GLU A 9 44.84 -37.40 -18.68
N LYS A 10 45.16 -37.48 -17.38
CA LYS A 10 44.27 -37.02 -16.31
C LYS A 10 44.08 -35.50 -16.33
N SER A 11 45.15 -34.75 -16.61
CA SER A 11 45.10 -33.29 -16.73
C SER A 11 44.26 -32.85 -17.92
N GLU A 12 44.40 -33.53 -19.07
CA GLU A 12 43.61 -33.27 -20.26
C GLU A 12 42.13 -33.59 -20.04
N THR A 13 41.84 -34.74 -19.42
CA THR A 13 40.47 -35.13 -19.03
C THR A 13 39.83 -34.12 -18.09
N LEU A 14 40.57 -33.65 -17.07
CA LEU A 14 40.09 -32.64 -16.13
C LEU A 14 39.84 -31.29 -16.83
N SER A 15 40.70 -30.91 -17.78
CA SER A 15 40.54 -29.67 -18.54
C SER A 15 39.27 -29.70 -19.40
N GLN A 16 39.01 -30.82 -20.08
CA GLN A 16 37.77 -31.01 -20.84
C GLN A 16 36.52 -31.03 -19.94
N GLN A 17 36.62 -31.61 -18.74
CA GLN A 17 35.54 -31.58 -17.75
C GLN A 17 35.28 -30.17 -17.22
N ILE A 18 36.32 -29.35 -17.00
CA ILE A 18 36.17 -27.96 -16.58
C ILE A 18 35.51 -27.14 -17.68
N GLU A 19 35.94 -27.30 -18.92
CA GLU A 19 35.39 -26.57 -20.05
C GLU A 19 33.92 -26.91 -20.30
N SER A 20 33.57 -28.20 -20.28
CA SER A 20 32.18 -28.65 -20.42
C SER A 20 31.29 -28.15 -19.29
N LYS A 21 31.75 -28.20 -18.03
CA LYS A 21 31.04 -27.59 -16.90
C LYS A 21 30.91 -26.08 -17.05
N GLY A 22 31.93 -25.40 -17.55
CA GLY A 22 31.91 -23.96 -17.81
C GLY A 22 30.82 -23.57 -18.81
N ARG A 23 30.72 -24.29 -19.94
CA ARG A 23 29.65 -24.09 -20.93
C ARG A 23 28.26 -24.36 -20.33
N TYR A 24 28.13 -25.42 -19.53
CA TYR A 24 26.87 -25.75 -18.87
C TYR A 24 26.42 -24.67 -17.86
N ILE A 25 27.36 -24.12 -17.08
CA ILE A 25 27.08 -23.01 -16.16
C ILE A 25 26.60 -21.76 -16.91
N GLN A 26 27.24 -21.42 -18.03
CA GLN A 26 26.83 -20.28 -18.86
C GLN A 26 25.40 -20.46 -19.41
N GLU A 27 25.06 -21.67 -19.87
CA GLU A 27 23.72 -21.95 -20.38
C GLU A 27 22.65 -21.90 -19.28
N LEU A 28 22.97 -22.41 -18.09
CA LEU A 28 22.10 -22.27 -16.91
C LEU A 28 21.88 -20.80 -16.54
N GLN A 29 22.93 -19.98 -16.56
CA GLN A 29 22.83 -18.54 -16.26
C GLN A 29 21.95 -17.82 -17.29
N ARG A 30 22.08 -18.14 -18.59
CA ARG A 30 21.24 -17.58 -19.66
C ARG A 30 19.76 -17.95 -19.46
N THR A 31 19.50 -19.23 -19.22
CA THR A 31 18.14 -19.75 -18.98
C THR A 31 17.50 -19.08 -17.76
N LEU A 32 18.27 -18.88 -16.69
CA LEU A 32 17.78 -18.24 -15.48
C LEU A 32 17.39 -16.78 -15.71
N LEU A 33 18.19 -16.04 -16.49
CA LEU A 33 17.87 -14.67 -16.88
C LEU A 33 16.59 -14.58 -17.72
N GLU A 34 16.42 -15.48 -18.68
CA GLU A 34 15.21 -15.56 -19.51
C GLU A 34 13.97 -15.88 -18.66
N ASN A 35 14.08 -16.81 -17.73
CA ASN A 35 13.01 -17.16 -16.80
C ASN A 35 12.63 -15.99 -15.87
N GLU A 36 13.60 -15.21 -15.38
CA GLU A 36 13.32 -14.04 -14.55
C GLU A 36 12.57 -12.95 -15.33
N LYS A 37 12.92 -12.75 -16.61
CA LYS A 37 12.15 -11.84 -17.49
C LYS A 37 10.73 -12.31 -17.70
N LEU A 38 10.54 -13.61 -17.95
CA LEU A 38 9.22 -14.20 -18.13
C LEU A 38 8.40 -14.08 -16.84
N ARG A 39 8.98 -14.39 -15.68
CA ARG A 39 8.34 -14.22 -14.36
C ARG A 39 7.84 -12.79 -14.15
N ARG A 40 8.65 -11.77 -14.45
CA ARG A 40 8.23 -10.36 -14.32
C ARG A 40 7.04 -10.04 -15.22
N LYS A 41 7.07 -10.50 -16.47
CA LYS A 41 6.00 -10.27 -17.43
C LYS A 41 4.70 -10.97 -17.03
N ASP A 42 4.80 -12.22 -16.61
CA ASP A 42 3.65 -13.01 -16.18
C ASP A 42 3.06 -12.49 -14.87
N HIS A 43 3.92 -12.08 -13.93
CA HIS A 43 3.52 -11.44 -12.69
C HIS A 43 2.77 -10.13 -12.93
N ASP A 44 3.30 -9.28 -13.83
CA ASP A 44 2.65 -8.03 -14.20
C ASP A 44 1.27 -8.27 -14.82
N LYS A 45 1.20 -9.18 -15.80
CA LYS A 45 -0.08 -9.55 -16.44
C LYS A 45 -1.08 -10.13 -15.45
N LEU A 46 -0.62 -10.93 -14.48
CA LEU A 46 -1.47 -11.46 -13.42
C LEU A 46 -2.01 -10.32 -12.53
N GLN A 47 -1.21 -9.32 -12.20
CA GLN A 47 -1.68 -8.16 -11.44
C GLN A 47 -2.67 -7.29 -12.25
N GLU A 48 -2.45 -7.11 -13.56
CA GLU A 48 -3.39 -6.40 -14.44
C GLU A 48 -4.74 -7.13 -14.52
N LEU A 49 -4.74 -8.46 -14.65
CA LEU A 49 -5.97 -9.26 -14.66
C LEU A 49 -6.75 -9.19 -13.34
N LYS A 50 -6.05 -8.99 -12.21
CA LYS A 50 -6.68 -8.73 -10.90
C LYS A 50 -7.20 -7.30 -10.74
N GLY A 51 -6.90 -6.41 -11.69
CA GLY A 51 -7.22 -4.99 -11.61
C GLY A 51 -6.10 -4.16 -10.95
N ASN A 52 -5.82 -3.03 -11.56
CA ASN A 52 -4.87 -2.02 -11.11
C ASN A 52 -5.37 -1.24 -9.89
N ILE A 53 -6.67 -1.23 -9.61
CA ILE A 53 -7.25 -0.67 -8.38
C ILE A 53 -8.03 -1.77 -7.68
N ARG A 54 -7.58 -2.14 -6.48
CA ARG A 54 -8.23 -3.13 -5.61
C ARG A 54 -8.65 -2.51 -4.30
N VAL A 55 -9.64 -3.12 -3.66
CA VAL A 55 -10.18 -2.72 -2.38
C VAL A 55 -10.29 -3.94 -1.47
N PHE A 56 -9.64 -3.88 -0.32
CA PHE A 56 -9.78 -4.87 0.74
C PHE A 56 -10.51 -4.27 1.93
N CYS A 57 -11.50 -4.97 2.46
CA CYS A 57 -12.13 -4.61 3.73
C CYS A 57 -11.46 -5.36 4.88
N ARG A 58 -11.14 -4.65 5.97
CA ARG A 58 -10.59 -5.25 7.18
C ARG A 58 -11.37 -4.81 8.41
N VAL A 59 -12.10 -5.75 8.99
CA VAL A 59 -12.79 -5.55 10.28
C VAL A 59 -11.82 -5.89 11.40
N ARG A 60 -11.54 -4.93 12.30
CA ARG A 60 -10.64 -5.21 13.43
C ARG A 60 -11.31 -6.07 14.51
N PRO A 61 -10.53 -6.76 15.38
CA PRO A 61 -11.06 -7.33 16.62
C PRO A 61 -11.76 -6.29 17.50
N ALA A 62 -12.75 -6.73 18.28
CA ALA A 62 -13.25 -5.96 19.41
C ALA A 62 -12.15 -5.85 20.47
N ILE A 63 -11.86 -4.64 20.94
CA ILE A 63 -10.86 -4.43 21.99
C ILE A 63 -11.61 -4.55 23.31
N ASN A 64 -11.13 -5.40 24.22
CA ASN A 64 -11.78 -5.70 25.50
C ASN A 64 -12.07 -4.41 26.29
N SER A 65 -13.33 -3.98 26.26
CA SER A 65 -13.90 -3.12 27.30
C SER A 65 -14.21 -3.99 28.52
N LYS A 66 -14.20 -3.41 29.72
CA LYS A 66 -14.61 -4.09 30.97
C LYS A 66 -16.10 -4.53 30.95
N THR A 67 -16.84 -4.15 29.92
CA THR A 67 -18.22 -4.54 29.62
C THR A 67 -18.27 -5.33 28.31
N GLU A 68 -19.22 -6.27 28.18
CA GLU A 68 -19.44 -6.93 26.89
C GLU A 68 -19.67 -5.87 25.80
N PRO A 69 -18.83 -5.84 24.75
CA PRO A 69 -18.92 -4.80 23.73
C PRO A 69 -20.20 -4.99 22.94
N ASN A 70 -20.95 -3.91 22.73
CA ASN A 70 -22.10 -3.92 21.82
C ASN A 70 -21.57 -3.99 20.38
N LEU A 71 -21.64 -5.17 19.76
CA LEU A 71 -21.08 -5.44 18.44
C LEU A 71 -22.14 -5.31 17.32
N ILE A 72 -21.69 -4.85 16.16
CA ILE A 72 -22.44 -4.92 14.92
C ILE A 72 -22.59 -6.41 14.54
N ASN A 73 -23.80 -6.82 14.16
CA ASN A 73 -24.02 -8.12 13.58
C ASN A 73 -23.46 -8.14 12.15
N ALA A 74 -22.23 -8.63 12.01
CA ALA A 74 -21.51 -8.75 10.75
C ALA A 74 -21.39 -10.22 10.32
N ARG A 75 -21.80 -10.51 9.09
CA ARG A 75 -21.61 -11.82 8.44
C ARG A 75 -20.63 -11.71 7.29
N PHE A 76 -19.82 -12.73 7.09
CA PHE A 76 -18.81 -12.84 6.04
C PHE A 76 -19.14 -14.06 5.19
N PHE A 77 -19.16 -13.92 3.86
CA PHE A 77 -19.57 -14.97 2.93
C PHE A 77 -18.99 -14.72 1.53
N GLY A 78 -19.24 -15.66 0.62
CA GLY A 78 -18.63 -15.71 -0.72
C GLY A 78 -17.39 -16.60 -0.73
N ASP A 79 -16.96 -16.97 -1.92
CA ASP A 79 -15.69 -17.65 -2.11
C ASP A 79 -14.56 -16.72 -1.63
N ASP A 80 -13.58 -17.26 -0.89
CA ASP A 80 -12.45 -16.52 -0.31
C ASP A 80 -12.80 -15.27 0.55
N ASN A 81 -14.02 -15.19 1.11
CA ASN A 81 -14.54 -14.06 1.89
C ASN A 81 -14.57 -12.73 1.12
N GLU A 82 -15.07 -12.70 -0.10
CA GLU A 82 -15.21 -11.45 -0.88
C GLU A 82 -16.38 -10.55 -0.45
N SER A 83 -17.34 -11.08 0.33
CA SER A 83 -18.56 -10.34 0.69
C SER A 83 -18.82 -10.28 2.19
N MET A 84 -19.48 -9.19 2.61
CA MET A 84 -19.95 -9.01 3.98
C MET A 84 -21.34 -8.38 4.05
N GLU A 85 -22.06 -8.70 5.11
CA GLU A 85 -23.37 -8.14 5.44
C GLU A 85 -23.33 -7.53 6.83
N LEU A 86 -23.71 -6.26 6.95
CA LEU A 86 -23.95 -5.59 8.23
C LEU A 86 -25.44 -5.46 8.48
N THR A 87 -25.89 -5.87 9.67
CA THR A 87 -27.30 -5.81 10.04
C THR A 87 -27.54 -4.83 11.19
N GLU A 88 -28.53 -3.95 11.04
CA GLU A 88 -29.02 -3.02 12.06
C GLU A 88 -30.47 -3.36 12.42
N GLN A 89 -30.78 -3.44 13.71
CA GLN A 89 -32.15 -3.58 14.21
C GLN A 89 -32.64 -2.23 14.73
N THR A 90 -33.72 -1.73 14.14
CA THR A 90 -34.40 -0.52 14.62
C THR A 90 -35.79 -0.87 15.12
N SER A 91 -36.11 -0.48 16.36
CA SER A 91 -37.45 -0.63 16.93
C SER A 91 -38.27 0.61 16.58
N SER A 92 -39.43 0.42 15.95
CA SER A 92 -40.38 1.52 15.76
C SER A 92 -41.03 1.91 17.10
N THR A 93 -41.58 3.12 17.16
CA THR A 93 -42.38 3.62 18.31
C THR A 93 -43.61 2.74 18.61
N LEU A 94 -44.01 1.86 17.68
CA LEU A 94 -45.09 0.89 17.81
C LEU A 94 -44.61 -0.52 18.22
N GLY A 95 -43.34 -0.67 18.63
CA GLY A 95 -42.77 -1.95 19.09
C GLY A 95 -42.43 -2.95 17.98
N LYS A 96 -42.51 -2.55 16.71
CA LYS A 96 -42.14 -3.42 15.57
C LYS A 96 -40.63 -3.30 15.31
N THR A 97 -39.90 -4.39 15.49
CA THR A 97 -38.47 -4.47 15.14
C THR A 97 -38.33 -4.64 13.63
N ILE A 98 -37.67 -3.69 12.98
CA ILE A 98 -37.29 -3.74 11.56
C ILE A 98 -35.79 -4.01 11.49
N THR A 99 -35.43 -5.05 10.76
CA THR A 99 -34.03 -5.43 10.50
C THR A 99 -33.64 -4.90 9.13
N LYS A 100 -32.62 -4.04 9.08
CA LYS A 100 -32.05 -3.51 7.84
C LYS A 100 -30.71 -4.17 7.59
N SER A 101 -30.55 -4.76 6.41
CA SER A 101 -29.31 -5.39 5.96
C SER A 101 -28.57 -4.50 4.96
N HIS A 102 -27.24 -4.48 5.04
CA HIS A 102 -26.34 -3.76 4.16
C HIS A 102 -25.22 -4.69 3.67
N THR A 103 -25.28 -5.07 2.39
CA THR A 103 -24.30 -5.97 1.77
C THR A 103 -23.23 -5.19 1.00
N PHE A 104 -21.99 -5.64 1.12
CA PHE A 104 -20.83 -5.10 0.42
C PHE A 104 -19.97 -6.24 -0.14
N THR A 105 -19.42 -6.04 -1.35
CA THR A 105 -18.50 -6.96 -2.01
C THR A 105 -17.23 -6.20 -2.39
N PHE A 106 -16.08 -6.83 -2.15
CA PHE A 106 -14.75 -6.28 -2.35
C PHE A 106 -13.82 -7.38 -2.88
N ASP A 107 -12.62 -7.02 -3.31
CA ASP A 107 -11.61 -8.01 -3.75
C ASP A 107 -11.22 -8.98 -2.62
N ARG A 108 -11.35 -8.55 -1.35
CA ARG A 108 -11.25 -9.42 -0.17
C ARG A 108 -11.85 -8.78 1.07
N VAL A 109 -12.44 -9.58 1.96
CA VAL A 109 -12.89 -9.16 3.30
C VAL A 109 -12.22 -9.97 4.39
N PHE A 110 -11.40 -9.29 5.19
CA PHE A 110 -10.76 -9.83 6.38
C PHE A 110 -11.68 -9.71 7.59
N SER A 111 -12.08 -10.85 8.13
CA SER A 111 -12.84 -10.94 9.38
C SER A 111 -12.02 -10.47 10.59
N PRO A 112 -12.65 -10.23 11.76
CA PRO A 112 -11.93 -9.89 13.00
C PRO A 112 -10.87 -10.89 13.45
N LYS A 113 -10.88 -12.13 12.92
CA LYS A 113 -9.89 -13.16 13.23
C LYS A 113 -8.64 -13.10 12.35
N ALA A 114 -8.69 -12.34 11.26
CA ALA A 114 -7.61 -12.29 10.28
C ALA A 114 -6.35 -11.65 10.87
N SER A 115 -5.22 -12.32 10.70
CA SER A 115 -3.93 -11.87 11.23
C SER A 115 -3.29 -10.78 10.35
N GLN A 116 -2.26 -10.10 10.86
CA GLN A 116 -1.44 -9.20 10.03
C GLN A 116 -0.72 -9.96 8.92
N GLN A 117 -0.32 -11.21 9.17
CA GLN A 117 0.36 -12.05 8.20
C GLN A 117 -0.57 -12.40 7.03
N GLU A 118 -1.80 -12.83 7.34
CA GLU A 118 -2.82 -13.11 6.32
C GLU A 118 -3.14 -11.86 5.48
N CYS A 119 -3.27 -10.69 6.12
CA CYS A 119 -3.45 -9.43 5.39
C CYS A 119 -2.24 -9.11 4.50
N PHE A 120 -1.03 -9.49 4.93
CA PHE A 120 0.20 -9.20 4.20
C PHE A 120 0.39 -10.12 2.98
N GLU A 121 0.00 -11.38 3.08
CA GLU A 121 0.11 -12.36 1.99
C GLU A 121 -0.58 -11.86 0.71
N GLU A 122 -1.72 -11.19 0.84
CA GLU A 122 -2.45 -10.60 -0.28
C GLU A 122 -1.74 -9.40 -0.93
N ILE A 123 -0.95 -8.66 -0.15
CA ILE A 123 -0.20 -7.51 -0.68
C ILE A 123 1.22 -7.87 -1.10
N SER A 124 1.72 -9.05 -0.74
CA SER A 124 3.08 -9.50 -1.03
C SER A 124 3.39 -9.45 -2.53
N GLN A 125 2.40 -9.71 -3.37
CA GLN A 125 2.49 -9.63 -4.83
C GLN A 125 2.66 -8.20 -5.33
N LEU A 126 2.00 -7.22 -4.68
CA LEU A 126 2.20 -5.81 -4.97
C LEU A 126 3.60 -5.35 -4.56
N VAL A 127 4.09 -5.82 -3.41
CA VAL A 127 5.47 -5.56 -2.97
C VAL A 127 6.48 -6.09 -4.00
N GLN A 128 6.22 -7.28 -4.56
CA GLN A 128 7.03 -7.82 -5.65
C GLN A 128 6.94 -6.96 -6.93
N SER A 129 5.77 -6.42 -7.27
CA SER A 129 5.66 -5.49 -8.42
C SER A 129 6.53 -4.25 -8.22
N ALA A 130 6.67 -3.72 -7.00
CA ALA A 130 7.58 -2.60 -6.76
C ALA A 130 9.05 -2.99 -7.01
N LEU A 131 9.49 -4.20 -6.64
CA LEU A 131 10.83 -4.71 -6.95
C LEU A 131 11.06 -4.91 -8.46
N ASP A 132 10.01 -5.28 -9.17
CA ASP A 132 10.02 -5.53 -10.62
C ASP A 132 10.04 -4.21 -11.43
N GLY A 133 9.91 -3.06 -10.76
CA GLY A 133 10.04 -1.73 -11.37
C GLY A 133 8.71 -0.98 -11.57
N PHE A 134 7.64 -1.42 -10.90
CA PHE A 134 6.34 -0.73 -10.97
C PHE A 134 6.16 0.27 -9.83
N ASN A 135 5.28 1.24 -10.07
CA ASN A 135 4.77 2.11 -9.01
C ASN A 135 3.60 1.41 -8.32
N VAL A 136 3.64 1.39 -6.99
CA VAL A 136 2.66 0.72 -6.14
C VAL A 136 2.22 1.68 -5.06
N CYS A 137 0.91 1.73 -4.79
CA CYS A 137 0.34 2.56 -3.74
C CYS A 137 -0.65 1.75 -2.91
N ILE A 138 -0.39 1.61 -1.62
CA ILE A 138 -1.30 0.93 -0.70
C ILE A 138 -1.68 1.94 0.38
N PHE A 139 -2.97 2.20 0.56
CA PHE A 139 -3.44 3.14 1.55
C PHE A 139 -4.54 2.57 2.44
N ALA A 140 -4.52 2.96 3.72
CA ALA A 140 -5.49 2.56 4.72
C ALA A 140 -6.45 3.72 4.99
N TYR A 141 -7.75 3.43 4.91
CA TYR A 141 -8.84 4.38 5.02
C TYR A 141 -9.88 3.89 6.04
N GLY A 142 -10.57 4.83 6.69
CA GLY A 142 -11.62 4.56 7.65
C GLY A 142 -11.57 5.53 8.84
N GLN A 143 -12.53 5.43 9.75
CA GLN A 143 -12.60 6.31 10.91
C GLN A 143 -11.41 6.12 11.87
N THR A 144 -11.21 7.08 12.76
CA THR A 144 -10.33 6.94 13.91
C THR A 144 -10.70 5.73 14.76
N GLY A 145 -9.68 4.99 15.20
CA GLY A 145 -9.86 3.75 15.94
C GLY A 145 -10.31 2.55 15.11
N SER A 146 -10.43 2.63 13.78
CA SER A 146 -10.80 1.47 12.94
C SER A 146 -9.65 0.49 12.68
N GLY A 147 -8.40 0.87 12.95
CA GLY A 147 -7.22 0.02 12.79
C GLY A 147 -6.30 0.35 11.61
N LYS A 148 -6.39 1.55 11.02
CA LYS A 148 -5.51 2.00 9.93
C LYS A 148 -4.01 1.93 10.28
N THR A 149 -3.60 2.63 11.33
CA THR A 149 -2.21 2.63 11.82
C THR A 149 -1.75 1.23 12.23
N PHE A 150 -2.62 0.43 12.86
CA PHE A 150 -2.30 -0.97 13.18
C PHE A 150 -2.05 -1.77 11.90
N THR A 151 -2.84 -1.58 10.85
CA THR A 151 -2.63 -2.23 9.55
C THR A 151 -1.28 -1.83 8.94
N MET A 152 -1.00 -0.53 8.85
CA MET A 152 0.20 -0.05 8.15
C MET A 152 1.49 -0.24 8.93
N GLN A 153 1.51 0.05 10.23
CA GLN A 153 2.72 0.04 11.06
C GLN A 153 2.73 -1.10 12.07
N GLY A 154 1.57 -1.40 12.66
CA GLY A 154 1.45 -2.24 13.85
C GLY A 154 1.43 -1.40 15.14
N PRO A 155 1.47 -2.04 16.31
CA PRO A 155 1.54 -1.32 17.59
C PRO A 155 2.93 -0.68 17.78
N THR A 156 3.05 0.23 18.77
CA THR A 156 4.31 0.93 19.09
C THR A 156 5.49 -0.01 19.33
N PHE A 157 5.21 -1.18 19.92
CA PHE A 157 6.17 -2.26 20.13
C PHE A 157 5.68 -3.50 19.38
N PRO A 158 5.95 -3.59 18.06
CA PRO A 158 5.45 -4.68 17.25
C PRO A 158 6.27 -5.96 17.50
N THR A 159 5.54 -7.06 17.68
CA THR A 159 6.06 -8.43 17.57
C THR A 159 6.08 -8.85 16.11
N GLU A 160 6.65 -10.03 15.81
CA GLU A 160 6.56 -10.60 14.47
C GLU A 160 5.12 -10.82 14.01
N GLU A 161 4.22 -11.20 14.91
CA GLU A 161 2.79 -11.39 14.63
C GLU A 161 2.04 -10.06 14.42
N THR A 162 2.39 -9.03 15.17
CA THR A 162 1.63 -7.76 15.19
C THR A 162 2.23 -6.68 14.27
N SER A 163 3.42 -6.91 13.71
CA SER A 163 4.04 -6.04 12.70
C SER A 163 3.09 -5.75 11.54
N GLY A 164 2.96 -4.48 11.15
CA GLY A 164 2.09 -4.04 10.06
C GLY A 164 2.71 -4.23 8.67
N MET A 165 2.05 -3.65 7.67
CA MET A 165 2.44 -3.79 6.25
C MET A 165 3.82 -3.19 5.94
N ILE A 166 4.18 -2.03 6.50
CA ILE A 166 5.48 -1.36 6.26
C ILE A 166 6.67 -2.24 6.66
N PRO A 167 6.80 -2.70 7.92
CA PRO A 167 7.93 -3.52 8.31
C PRO A 167 7.95 -4.88 7.57
N ARG A 168 6.80 -5.48 7.27
CA ARG A 168 6.71 -6.73 6.50
C ARG A 168 7.14 -6.56 5.04
N ALA A 169 6.71 -5.47 4.39
CA ALA A 169 7.09 -5.17 3.01
C ALA A 169 8.60 -4.98 2.89
N VAL A 170 9.21 -4.20 3.78
CA VAL A 170 10.68 -4.02 3.79
C VAL A 170 11.41 -5.34 4.07
N GLN A 171 10.88 -6.18 4.98
CA GLN A 171 11.46 -7.50 5.25
C GLN A 171 11.43 -8.40 4.01
N GLN A 172 10.29 -8.50 3.31
CA GLN A 172 10.16 -9.26 2.07
C GLN A 172 11.11 -8.73 1.00
N ILE A 173 11.13 -7.40 0.79
CA ILE A 173 12.01 -6.75 -0.18
C ILE A 173 13.46 -7.11 0.10
N TYR A 174 13.89 -7.00 1.35
CA TYR A 174 15.25 -7.34 1.73
C TYR A 174 15.59 -8.80 1.43
N GLN A 175 14.70 -9.74 1.75
CA GLN A 175 14.89 -11.16 1.46
C GLN A 175 15.04 -11.43 -0.04
N VAL A 176 14.15 -10.86 -0.86
CA VAL A 176 14.20 -11.02 -2.32
C VAL A 176 15.47 -10.39 -2.89
N VAL A 177 15.85 -9.19 -2.43
CA VAL A 177 17.11 -8.54 -2.85
C VAL A 177 18.33 -9.41 -2.54
N GLN A 178 18.40 -10.04 -1.36
CA GLN A 178 19.52 -10.96 -1.06
C GLN A 178 19.55 -12.16 -1.99
N GLN A 179 18.39 -12.70 -2.37
CA GLN A 179 18.32 -13.80 -3.34
C GLN A 179 18.74 -13.33 -4.74
N LEU A 180 18.38 -12.13 -5.15
CA LEU A 180 18.73 -11.60 -6.47
C LEU A 180 20.22 -11.28 -6.63
N LYS A 181 20.96 -11.05 -5.54
CA LYS A 181 22.43 -10.86 -5.57
C LYS A 181 23.18 -12.02 -6.22
N GLN A 182 22.75 -13.26 -5.99
CA GLN A 182 23.38 -14.44 -6.58
C GLN A 182 23.24 -14.47 -8.12
N PHE A 183 22.32 -13.66 -8.66
CA PHE A 183 22.08 -13.49 -10.09
C PHE A 183 22.66 -12.17 -10.63
N GLY A 184 23.53 -11.51 -9.86
CA GLY A 184 24.23 -10.28 -10.29
C GLY A 184 23.41 -8.99 -10.16
N TRP A 185 22.27 -9.02 -9.47
CA TRP A 185 21.49 -7.82 -9.19
C TRP A 185 21.97 -7.12 -7.92
N GLU A 186 22.18 -5.82 -8.03
CA GLU A 186 22.44 -4.92 -6.91
C GLU A 186 21.28 -3.94 -6.79
N TYR A 187 20.77 -3.75 -5.57
CA TYR A 187 19.66 -2.84 -5.31
C TYR A 187 20.07 -1.75 -4.30
N SER A 188 19.70 -0.51 -4.62
CA SER A 188 19.63 0.59 -3.67
C SER A 188 18.19 0.76 -3.19
N MET A 189 18.03 0.95 -1.87
CA MET A 189 16.73 1.11 -1.21
C MET A 189 16.73 2.38 -0.38
N GLU A 190 15.88 3.34 -0.75
CA GLU A 190 15.79 4.65 -0.11
C GLU A 190 14.39 4.88 0.44
N GLY A 191 14.30 5.08 1.75
CA GLY A 191 13.05 5.33 2.47
C GLY A 191 12.87 6.81 2.80
N GLN A 192 11.66 7.31 2.57
CA GLN A 192 11.19 8.63 2.99
C GLN A 192 9.92 8.47 3.83
N PHE A 193 9.69 9.39 4.77
CA PHE A 193 8.46 9.40 5.56
C PHE A 193 8.00 10.84 5.75
N LEU A 194 6.81 11.15 5.24
CA LEU A 194 6.20 12.47 5.40
C LEU A 194 4.84 12.39 6.08
N GLU A 195 4.43 13.53 6.61
CA GLU A 195 3.09 13.79 7.11
C GLU A 195 2.44 14.92 6.29
N ILE A 196 1.17 14.76 5.93
CA ILE A 196 0.32 15.86 5.47
C ILE A 196 -0.63 16.21 6.62
N TYR A 197 -0.41 17.38 7.22
CA TYR A 197 -1.24 17.92 8.30
C TYR A 197 -1.63 19.35 7.96
N ASN A 198 -2.94 19.63 7.96
CA ASN A 198 -3.49 20.94 7.63
C ASN A 198 -2.95 21.50 6.28
N GLU A 199 -3.00 20.69 5.22
CA GLU A 199 -2.46 21.00 3.87
C GLU A 199 -0.97 21.40 3.83
N THR A 200 -0.23 21.12 4.90
CA THR A 200 1.21 21.33 5.01
C THR A 200 1.90 19.97 5.05
N ILE A 201 2.98 19.84 4.29
CA ILE A 201 3.82 18.64 4.28
C ILE A 201 4.94 18.83 5.29
N ASN A 202 5.15 17.85 6.16
CA ASN A 202 6.24 17.81 7.14
C ASN A 202 7.09 16.55 6.93
N ASP A 203 8.40 16.70 6.99
CA ASP A 203 9.34 15.58 6.96
C ASP A 203 9.43 14.88 8.33
N LEU A 204 8.94 13.64 8.43
CA LEU A 204 8.94 12.89 9.68
C LEU A 204 10.31 12.29 10.04
N LEU A 205 11.28 12.30 9.13
CA LEU A 205 12.64 11.81 9.37
C LEU A 205 13.65 12.93 9.60
N GLY A 206 13.32 14.14 9.18
CA GLY A 206 14.12 15.33 9.42
C GLY A 206 14.10 15.82 10.87
N ASN A 207 14.60 17.04 11.07
CA ASN A 207 14.50 17.72 12.35
C ASN A 207 13.11 18.38 12.49
N SER A 208 12.37 18.03 13.54
CA SER A 208 11.04 18.59 13.80
C SER A 208 11.05 20.10 14.02
N SER A 209 12.19 20.69 14.39
CA SER A 209 12.36 22.16 14.49
C SER A 209 12.22 22.89 13.14
N ASN A 210 12.24 22.17 12.03
CA ASN A 210 12.14 22.72 10.67
C ASN A 210 10.69 22.75 10.14
N TYR A 211 9.71 22.23 10.90
CA TYR A 211 8.31 22.22 10.49
C TYR A 211 7.80 23.64 10.27
N GLY A 212 7.18 23.86 9.11
CA GLY A 212 6.72 25.18 8.66
C GLY A 212 7.84 26.14 8.21
N LYS A 213 9.13 25.83 8.41
CA LYS A 213 10.26 26.64 7.93
C LYS A 213 10.72 26.22 6.54
N ILE A 214 10.74 24.92 6.28
CA ILE A 214 11.09 24.37 4.97
C ILE A 214 9.81 24.13 4.19
N LYS A 215 9.78 24.61 2.94
CA LYS A 215 8.64 24.40 2.04
C LYS A 215 8.88 23.16 1.20
N HIS A 216 8.07 22.13 1.44
CA HIS A 216 8.08 20.89 0.67
C HIS A 216 7.08 20.97 -0.50
N GLU A 217 7.54 20.74 -1.72
CA GLU A 217 6.75 20.85 -2.94
C GLU A 217 6.66 19.51 -3.68
N ILE A 218 5.44 19.15 -4.09
CA ILE A 218 5.14 17.91 -4.81
C ILE A 218 5.38 18.13 -6.31
N HIS A 219 6.25 17.30 -6.88
CA HIS A 219 6.58 17.26 -8.29
C HIS A 219 6.13 15.95 -8.92
N HIS A 220 5.60 16.02 -10.14
CA HIS A 220 5.28 14.85 -10.95
C HIS A 220 6.20 14.78 -12.16
N GLU A 221 6.93 13.69 -12.25
CA GLU A 221 7.84 13.40 -13.36
C GLU A 221 7.09 12.73 -14.53
N LYS A 222 7.68 12.79 -15.73
CA LYS A 222 7.10 12.21 -16.96
C LYS A 222 7.00 10.68 -16.92
N ASN A 223 7.83 10.03 -16.13
CA ASN A 223 7.85 8.57 -15.90
C ASN A 223 6.74 8.11 -14.93
N GLY A 224 5.85 9.00 -14.48
CA GLY A 224 4.80 8.69 -13.51
C GLY A 224 5.26 8.71 -12.04
N LYS A 225 6.54 9.01 -11.76
CA LYS A 225 7.03 9.21 -10.40
C LYS A 225 6.50 10.50 -9.80
N THR A 226 6.07 10.44 -8.54
CA THR A 226 5.81 11.61 -7.71
C THR A 226 6.95 11.76 -6.70
N SER A 227 7.52 12.95 -6.59
CA SER A 227 8.58 13.28 -5.64
C SER A 227 8.23 14.52 -4.82
N VAL A 228 8.85 14.66 -3.65
CA VAL A 228 8.65 15.81 -2.76
C VAL A 228 10.02 16.40 -2.44
N THR A 229 10.16 17.72 -2.58
CA THR A 229 11.43 18.42 -2.36
C THR A 229 11.83 18.46 -0.89
N GLU A 230 13.14 18.60 -0.66
CA GLU A 230 13.73 18.80 0.67
C GLU A 230 13.37 17.71 1.70
N MET A 231 13.11 16.49 1.23
CA MET A 231 12.82 15.34 2.09
C MET A 231 14.09 14.61 2.51
N THR A 232 14.20 14.31 3.81
CA THR A 232 15.26 13.41 4.31
C THR A 232 15.03 12.00 3.75
N SER A 233 16.04 11.48 3.04
CA SER A 233 16.09 10.09 2.57
C SER A 233 16.98 9.25 3.49
N VAL A 234 16.53 8.04 3.81
CA VAL A 234 17.27 7.07 4.63
C VAL A 234 17.54 5.81 3.83
N VAL A 235 18.80 5.43 3.72
CA VAL A 235 19.20 4.15 3.09
C VAL A 235 18.77 2.98 3.98
N LEU A 236 17.95 2.10 3.44
CA LEU A 236 17.38 0.92 4.12
C LEU A 236 18.16 -0.35 3.75
N ASP A 237 19.39 -0.48 4.23
CA ASP A 237 20.25 -1.66 4.02
C ASP A 237 19.95 -2.84 4.95
N SER A 238 18.96 -2.72 5.84
CA SER A 238 18.58 -3.78 6.78
C SER A 238 17.15 -3.59 7.30
N PRO A 239 16.42 -4.69 7.62
CA PRO A 239 15.07 -4.60 8.18
C PRO A 239 14.99 -3.91 9.56
N SER A 240 16.10 -3.85 10.30
CA SER A 240 16.19 -3.12 11.57
C SER A 240 16.11 -1.60 11.37
N LYS A 241 16.62 -1.05 10.25
CA LYS A 241 16.55 0.38 9.97
C LYS A 241 15.13 0.89 9.76
N VAL A 242 14.23 0.12 9.14
CA VAL A 242 12.82 0.55 9.02
C VAL A 242 12.15 0.66 10.38
N LYS A 243 12.48 -0.20 11.34
CA LYS A 243 11.95 -0.10 12.72
C LYS A 243 12.42 1.19 13.40
N LEU A 244 13.68 1.57 13.23
CA LEU A 244 14.22 2.84 13.75
C LEU A 244 13.56 4.05 13.07
N MET A 245 13.38 3.97 11.75
CA MET A 245 12.71 4.99 10.95
C MET A 245 11.26 5.22 11.41
N LEU A 246 10.48 4.14 11.60
CA LEU A 246 9.12 4.21 12.13
C LEU A 246 9.08 4.82 13.54
N ARG A 247 10.02 4.43 14.43
CA ARG A 247 10.12 5.02 15.78
C ARG A 247 10.39 6.52 15.73
N LYS A 248 11.37 6.96 14.92
CA LYS A 248 11.70 8.38 14.75
C LYS A 248 10.51 9.16 14.20
N ALA A 249 9.85 8.64 13.17
CA ALA A 249 8.69 9.28 12.59
C ALA A 249 7.55 9.44 13.60
N ASN A 250 7.27 8.40 14.39
CA ASN A 250 6.24 8.44 15.44
C ASN A 250 6.61 9.42 16.57
N GLN A 251 7.88 9.51 16.95
CA GLN A 251 8.35 10.52 17.90
C GLN A 251 8.15 11.94 17.37
N ASN A 252 8.59 12.21 16.14
CA ASN A 252 8.42 13.51 15.49
C ASN A 252 6.94 13.88 15.33
N ARG A 253 6.10 12.90 14.99
CA ARG A 253 4.64 13.07 14.95
C ARG A 253 4.08 13.44 16.32
N ALA A 254 4.51 12.77 17.40
CA ALA A 254 4.10 13.07 18.76
C ALA A 254 4.59 14.44 19.27
N THR A 255 5.80 14.89 18.92
CA THR A 255 6.34 16.17 19.43
C THR A 255 5.57 17.41 18.96
N GLY A 256 4.93 17.37 17.79
CA GLY A 256 4.03 18.45 17.38
C GLY A 256 2.58 18.26 17.84
N ALA A 257 2.29 17.21 18.63
CA ALA A 257 1.05 17.11 19.37
C ALA A 257 1.23 17.88 20.70
N THR A 258 0.65 19.08 20.82
CA THR A 258 0.41 19.68 22.14
C THR A 258 -0.46 18.72 22.97
N ASN A 259 -0.27 18.68 24.31
CA ASN A 259 -0.81 17.75 25.33
C ASN A 259 -2.30 17.29 25.26
N MET A 260 -3.08 17.67 24.24
CA MET A 260 -4.47 17.29 23.99
C MET A 260 -4.75 16.68 22.59
N ASN A 261 -3.75 16.49 21.73
CA ASN A 261 -3.95 16.06 20.34
C ASN A 261 -3.55 14.60 20.11
N GLU A 262 -4.51 13.75 19.76
CA GLU A 262 -4.23 12.49 19.07
C GLU A 262 -3.87 12.81 17.60
N ARG A 263 -2.70 13.42 17.36
CA ARG A 263 -2.30 13.92 16.03
C ARG A 263 -2.28 12.82 14.96
N SER A 264 -2.12 11.56 15.37
CA SER A 264 -2.15 10.39 14.47
C SER A 264 -3.48 10.18 13.76
N SER A 265 -4.60 10.57 14.36
CA SER A 265 -5.92 10.48 13.72
C SER A 265 -6.20 11.62 12.75
N ARG A 266 -5.39 12.68 12.79
CA ARG A 266 -5.66 13.97 12.17
C ARG A 266 -4.69 14.37 11.07
N SER A 267 -3.80 13.48 10.68
CA SER A 267 -2.86 13.71 9.59
C SER A 267 -2.70 12.46 8.75
N HIS A 268 -2.36 12.65 7.47
CA HIS A 268 -2.01 11.54 6.58
C HIS A 268 -0.52 11.29 6.71
N SER A 269 -0.12 10.03 6.85
CA SER A 269 1.29 9.63 6.89
C SER A 269 1.62 8.80 5.67
N VAL A 270 2.71 9.13 4.98
CA VAL A 270 3.12 8.49 3.72
C VAL A 270 4.54 7.99 3.88
N PHE A 271 4.69 6.67 3.94
CA PHE A 271 5.97 6.01 3.80
C PHE A 271 6.21 5.73 2.31
N THR A 272 7.33 6.21 1.79
CA THR A 272 7.73 5.98 0.39
C THR A 272 9.05 5.23 0.38
N LEU A 273 9.08 4.11 -0.33
CA LEU A 273 10.28 3.32 -0.57
C LEU A 273 10.61 3.32 -2.05
N GLN A 274 11.74 3.92 -2.41
CA GLN A 274 12.30 3.86 -3.74
C GLN A 274 13.26 2.68 -3.85
N LEU A 275 13.05 1.86 -4.87
CA LEU A 275 13.84 0.67 -5.18
C LEU A 275 14.53 0.91 -6.52
N THR A 276 15.85 0.80 -6.57
CA THR A 276 16.61 0.93 -7.82
C THR A 276 17.55 -0.26 -7.94
N GLY A 277 17.26 -1.14 -8.91
CA GLY A 277 18.04 -2.33 -9.20
C GLY A 277 18.91 -2.13 -10.44
N HIS A 278 20.11 -2.69 -10.43
CA HIS A 278 21.00 -2.76 -11.57
C HIS A 278 21.64 -4.14 -11.66
N ASN A 279 21.69 -4.71 -12.87
CA ASN A 279 22.46 -5.91 -13.15
C ASN A 279 23.62 -5.55 -14.08
N ALA A 280 24.85 -5.58 -13.57
CA ALA A 280 26.02 -5.15 -14.33
C ALA A 280 26.35 -6.08 -15.51
N ALA A 281 26.06 -7.38 -15.38
CA ALA A 281 26.35 -8.37 -16.42
C ALA A 281 25.42 -8.23 -17.63
N THR A 282 24.16 -7.84 -17.41
CA THR A 282 23.16 -7.70 -18.48
C THR A 282 22.93 -6.24 -18.90
N GLY A 283 23.40 -5.28 -18.11
CA GLY A 283 23.13 -3.85 -18.28
C GLY A 283 21.73 -3.42 -17.86
N GLU A 284 20.89 -4.34 -17.35
CA GLU A 284 19.50 -4.05 -17.01
C GLU A 284 19.37 -3.15 -15.78
N ARG A 285 18.30 -2.35 -15.78
CA ARG A 285 17.94 -1.45 -14.68
C ARG A 285 16.46 -1.56 -14.36
N THR A 286 16.13 -1.54 -13.08
CA THR A 286 14.76 -1.49 -12.58
C THR A 286 14.64 -0.31 -11.62
N SER A 287 13.51 0.39 -11.66
CA SER A 287 13.21 1.47 -10.72
C SER A 287 11.74 1.41 -10.37
N GLY A 288 11.44 1.04 -9.13
CA GLY A 288 10.06 0.98 -8.63
C GLY A 288 9.88 1.79 -7.36
N ILE A 289 8.62 2.08 -7.04
CA ILE A 289 8.25 2.90 -5.89
C ILE A 289 7.10 2.22 -5.16
N LEU A 290 7.28 1.99 -3.87
CA LEU A 290 6.23 1.50 -2.98
C LEU A 290 5.81 2.62 -2.03
N ASN A 291 4.56 3.08 -2.16
CA ASN A 291 3.94 4.01 -1.23
C ASN A 291 3.00 3.26 -0.29
N LEU A 292 3.20 3.40 1.03
CA LEU A 292 2.37 2.83 2.08
C LEU A 292 1.82 3.97 2.93
N ILE A 293 0.51 4.15 2.91
CA ILE A 293 -0.13 5.38 3.37
C ILE A 293 -1.15 5.10 4.47
N ASP A 294 -1.00 5.77 5.59
CA ASP A 294 -1.96 5.77 6.70
C ASP A 294 -2.75 7.09 6.65
N LEU A 295 -3.98 7.05 6.12
CA LEU A 295 -4.80 8.26 6.01
C LEU A 295 -5.33 8.69 7.37
N ALA A 296 -5.71 9.96 7.48
CA ALA A 296 -6.44 10.48 8.62
C ALA A 296 -7.82 9.81 8.79
N GLY A 297 -8.44 9.99 9.95
CA GLY A 297 -9.80 9.56 10.23
C GLY A 297 -10.83 10.14 9.25
N SER A 298 -11.74 9.30 8.76
CA SER A 298 -12.82 9.69 7.85
C SER A 298 -14.11 10.14 8.53
N GLU A 299 -14.13 10.19 9.86
CA GLU A 299 -15.31 10.53 10.64
C GLU A 299 -15.80 11.97 10.41
N ARG A 300 -17.13 12.15 10.47
CA ARG A 300 -17.77 13.44 10.17
C ARG A 300 -17.65 14.44 11.32
N LEU A 301 -17.49 15.72 10.93
CA LEU A 301 -17.42 16.89 11.80
C LEU A 301 -18.55 17.01 12.84
N SER A 302 -19.76 16.57 12.50
CA SER A 302 -20.97 16.73 13.33
C SER A 302 -20.88 16.04 14.69
N MET A 303 -19.97 15.08 14.85
CA MET A 303 -19.73 14.36 16.10
C MET A 303 -18.60 14.96 16.96
N SER A 304 -17.83 15.91 16.42
CA SER A 304 -16.56 16.34 17.05
C SER A 304 -16.71 17.39 18.16
N GLY A 305 -17.84 18.10 18.23
CA GLY A 305 -18.08 19.19 19.19
C GLY A 305 -17.03 20.31 19.17
N SER A 306 -16.24 20.44 18.11
CA SER A 306 -15.03 21.26 18.08
C SER A 306 -15.31 22.74 17.77
N THR A 307 -14.65 23.65 18.49
CA THR A 307 -14.71 25.11 18.29
C THR A 307 -13.33 25.69 17.98
N GLY A 308 -13.27 26.86 17.33
CA GLY A 308 -12.02 27.59 17.08
C GLY A 308 -11.04 26.89 16.12
N ASP A 309 -9.75 26.86 16.46
CA ASP A 309 -8.69 26.27 15.63
C ASP A 309 -8.89 24.78 15.35
N ARG A 310 -9.51 24.07 16.29
CA ARG A 310 -9.86 22.65 16.15
C ARG A 310 -10.92 22.42 15.08
N LEU A 311 -11.83 23.38 14.89
CA LEU A 311 -12.79 23.33 13.79
C LEU A 311 -12.09 23.51 12.43
N ARG A 312 -11.15 24.46 12.34
CA ARG A 312 -10.35 24.68 11.12
C ARG A 312 -9.49 23.46 10.76
N GLU A 313 -8.86 22.86 11.75
CA GLU A 313 -8.09 21.61 11.61
C GLU A 313 -8.99 20.46 11.11
N THR A 314 -10.14 20.26 11.76
CA THR A 314 -11.07 19.18 11.39
C THR A 314 -11.70 19.42 10.01
N GLN A 315 -11.90 20.68 9.61
CA GLN A 315 -12.29 21.06 8.25
C GLN A 315 -11.20 20.73 7.23
N ALA A 316 -9.93 20.97 7.53
CA ALA A 316 -8.82 20.67 6.63
C ALA A 316 -8.66 19.15 6.39
N ILE A 317 -8.78 18.35 7.45
CA ILE A 317 -8.75 16.88 7.35
C ILE A 317 -9.88 16.36 6.47
N ASN A 318 -11.10 16.78 6.77
CA ASN A 318 -12.27 16.38 5.99
C ASN A 318 -12.22 16.90 4.56
N LYS A 319 -11.63 18.08 4.32
CA LYS A 319 -11.39 18.61 2.98
C LYS A 319 -10.52 17.65 2.16
N SER A 320 -9.38 17.21 2.69
CA SER A 320 -8.49 16.31 1.94
C SER A 320 -9.14 14.97 1.55
N LEU A 321 -9.93 14.37 2.45
CA LEU A 321 -10.67 13.12 2.18
C LEU A 321 -11.89 13.34 1.28
N SER A 322 -12.55 14.48 1.40
CA SER A 322 -13.64 14.87 0.48
C SER A 322 -13.11 15.11 -0.93
N CYS A 323 -11.98 15.82 -1.08
CA CYS A 323 -11.30 15.97 -2.37
C CYS A 323 -10.87 14.62 -2.94
N LEU A 324 -10.43 13.67 -2.11
CA LEU A 324 -10.15 12.30 -2.54
C LEU A 324 -11.41 11.63 -3.10
N GLY A 325 -12.55 11.78 -2.42
CA GLY A 325 -13.85 11.32 -2.91
C GLY A 325 -14.28 11.99 -4.21
N ASP A 326 -14.05 13.29 -4.37
CA ASP A 326 -14.34 14.03 -5.61
C ASP A 326 -13.47 13.54 -6.77
N VAL A 327 -12.18 13.28 -6.52
CA VAL A 327 -11.26 12.71 -7.51
C VAL A 327 -11.72 11.32 -7.95
N ILE A 328 -12.07 10.45 -6.99
CA ILE A 328 -12.57 9.09 -7.27
C ILE A 328 -13.89 9.16 -8.04
N HIS A 329 -14.83 10.01 -7.61
CA HIS A 329 -16.08 10.20 -8.30
C HIS A 329 -15.89 10.74 -9.72
N ALA A 330 -14.97 11.69 -9.90
CA ALA A 330 -14.60 12.21 -11.21
C ALA A 330 -13.97 11.12 -12.09
N LEU A 331 -13.12 10.25 -11.54
CA LEU A 331 -12.52 9.12 -12.26
C LEU A 331 -13.56 8.10 -12.72
N ILE A 332 -14.55 7.77 -11.88
CA ILE A 332 -15.62 6.81 -12.22
C ILE A 332 -16.53 7.36 -13.32
N ASN A 333 -16.91 8.63 -13.20
CA ASN A 333 -17.91 9.24 -14.08
C ASN A 333 -17.31 9.91 -15.31
N ASN A 334 -15.97 9.97 -15.42
CA ASN A 334 -15.35 10.63 -16.55
C ASN A 334 -15.56 9.83 -17.82
N LYS A 335 -16.40 10.35 -18.71
CA LYS A 335 -16.40 10.00 -20.12
C LYS A 335 -15.32 10.85 -20.79
N GLU A 336 -14.16 10.25 -21.04
CA GLU A 336 -13.02 10.76 -21.83
C GLU A 336 -12.76 12.29 -21.74
N GLY A 337 -11.84 12.70 -20.86
CA GLY A 337 -11.19 14.02 -20.95
C GLY A 337 -11.70 15.13 -20.02
N GLY A 338 -12.65 14.85 -19.12
CA GLY A 338 -13.07 15.81 -18.11
C GLY A 338 -12.00 16.07 -17.05
N HIS A 339 -11.95 17.31 -16.54
CA HIS A 339 -10.99 17.73 -15.54
C HIS A 339 -11.12 16.94 -14.22
N ILE A 340 -10.03 16.29 -13.79
CA ILE A 340 -9.95 15.61 -12.48
C ILE A 340 -9.29 16.56 -11.47
N PRO A 341 -9.94 16.89 -10.34
CA PRO A 341 -9.50 17.94 -9.43
C PRO A 341 -8.38 17.53 -8.47
N TYR A 342 -7.31 16.88 -8.96
CA TYR A 342 -6.18 16.44 -8.13
C TYR A 342 -5.53 17.57 -7.32
N ARG A 343 -5.56 18.81 -7.83
CA ARG A 343 -4.92 19.97 -7.18
C ARG A 343 -5.69 20.53 -5.97
N ASN A 344 -6.92 20.05 -5.71
CA ASN A 344 -7.77 20.61 -4.65
C ASN A 344 -7.27 20.31 -3.22
N SER A 345 -6.42 19.29 -3.07
CA SER A 345 -5.70 19.01 -1.82
C SER A 345 -4.28 18.52 -2.08
N LYS A 346 -3.38 18.68 -1.10
CA LYS A 346 -2.02 18.11 -1.16
C LYS A 346 -2.05 16.59 -1.23
N LEU A 347 -3.00 15.94 -0.56
CA LEU A 347 -3.16 14.49 -0.58
C LEU A 347 -3.50 14.00 -2.00
N THR A 348 -4.54 14.55 -2.61
CA THR A 348 -4.94 14.18 -3.98
C THR A 348 -3.89 14.54 -5.01
N TRP A 349 -3.15 15.62 -4.78
CA TRP A 349 -2.04 16.00 -5.65
C TRP A 349 -0.91 14.96 -5.55
N LEU A 350 -0.52 14.58 -4.33
CA LEU A 350 0.47 13.52 -4.11
C LEU A 350 0.05 12.19 -4.76
N LEU A 351 -1.23 11.82 -4.59
CA LEU A 351 -1.82 10.58 -5.10
C LEU A 351 -2.18 10.60 -6.59
N ARG A 352 -1.91 11.70 -7.31
CA ARG A 352 -2.31 11.86 -8.72
C ARG A 352 -1.89 10.68 -9.61
N ASN A 353 -0.62 10.30 -9.50
CA ASN A 353 -0.07 9.19 -10.30
C ASN A 353 -0.34 7.82 -9.67
N SER A 354 -0.98 7.77 -8.50
CA SER A 354 -1.40 6.53 -7.83
C SER A 354 -2.84 6.16 -8.17
N LEU A 355 -3.73 7.14 -8.30
CA LEU A 355 -5.15 6.93 -8.60
C LEU A 355 -5.44 6.91 -10.12
N GLY A 356 -4.41 6.74 -10.95
CA GLY A 356 -4.52 6.62 -12.40
C GLY A 356 -3.17 6.30 -13.05
N GLY A 357 -3.18 5.82 -14.30
CA GLY A 357 -2.00 5.36 -15.02
C GLY A 357 -1.57 3.93 -14.66
N ASN A 358 -0.30 3.60 -14.89
CA ASN A 358 0.24 2.23 -14.71
C ASN A 358 0.61 1.90 -13.24
N CYS A 359 0.06 2.63 -12.26
CA CYS A 359 0.31 2.37 -10.84
C CYS A 359 -0.65 1.28 -10.34
N LYS A 360 -0.11 0.32 -9.59
CA LYS A 360 -0.91 -0.71 -8.92
C LYS A 360 -1.32 -0.20 -7.55
N THR A 361 -2.62 -0.07 -7.34
CA THR A 361 -3.19 0.61 -6.18
C THR A 361 -4.12 -0.29 -5.39
N LEU A 362 -3.96 -0.27 -4.08
CA LEU A 362 -4.77 -1.04 -3.15
C LEU A 362 -5.26 -0.16 -2.01
N MET A 363 -6.57 -0.18 -1.77
CA MET A 363 -7.20 0.47 -0.64
C MET A 363 -7.58 -0.57 0.43
N PHE A 364 -7.04 -0.44 1.63
CA PHE A 364 -7.65 -1.04 2.81
C PHE A 364 -8.75 -0.12 3.35
N VAL A 365 -10.00 -0.60 3.40
CA VAL A 365 -11.05 0.01 4.22
C VAL A 365 -11.09 -0.69 5.57
N ASN A 366 -10.62 0.01 6.60
CA ASN A 366 -10.61 -0.46 7.98
C ASN A 366 -11.91 -0.10 8.68
N VAL A 367 -12.53 -1.09 9.31
CA VAL A 367 -13.87 -0.97 9.91
C VAL A 367 -13.86 -1.40 11.37
N SER A 368 -14.58 -0.65 12.21
CA SER A 368 -14.80 -1.00 13.61
C SER A 368 -16.01 -1.95 13.73
N PRO A 369 -15.92 -3.02 14.56
CA PRO A 369 -17.04 -3.92 14.80
C PRO A 369 -18.04 -3.39 15.84
N LEU A 370 -17.79 -2.22 16.44
CA LEU A 370 -18.62 -1.67 17.53
C LEU A 370 -19.89 -0.98 16.99
N MET A 371 -21.04 -1.22 17.63
CA MET A 371 -22.33 -0.67 17.20
C MET A 371 -22.37 0.87 17.27
N GLU A 372 -21.69 1.48 18.24
CA GLU A 372 -21.51 2.93 18.33
C GLU A 372 -20.84 3.54 17.09
N HIS A 373 -20.09 2.73 16.33
CA HIS A 373 -19.38 3.12 15.13
C HIS A 373 -20.13 2.74 13.84
N PHE A 374 -21.34 2.19 13.94
CA PHE A 374 -22.08 1.65 12.78
C PHE A 374 -22.24 2.66 11.64
N GLY A 375 -22.61 3.91 11.93
CA GLY A 375 -22.82 4.94 10.91
C GLY A 375 -21.54 5.29 10.13
N GLU A 376 -20.40 5.36 10.82
CA GLU A 376 -19.09 5.68 10.22
C GLU A 376 -18.50 4.46 9.49
N SER A 377 -18.69 3.26 10.03
CA SER A 377 -18.41 1.99 9.35
C SER A 377 -19.19 1.91 8.02
N LEU A 378 -20.48 2.24 8.03
CA LEU A 378 -21.33 2.26 6.83
C LEU A 378 -20.88 3.31 5.81
N CYS A 379 -20.47 4.50 6.26
CA CYS A 379 -19.91 5.54 5.39
C CYS A 379 -18.60 5.07 4.74
N SER A 380 -17.73 4.42 5.51
CA SER A 380 -16.43 3.94 5.03
C SER A 380 -16.61 2.84 3.97
N LEU A 381 -17.50 1.88 4.22
CA LEU A 381 -17.81 0.81 3.29
C LEU A 381 -18.44 1.33 1.98
N ARG A 382 -19.38 2.27 2.06
CA ARG A 382 -19.97 2.91 0.88
C ARG A 382 -18.96 3.68 0.05
N PHE A 383 -18.00 4.34 0.71
CA PHE A 383 -16.91 5.01 0.01
C PHE A 383 -16.03 3.99 -0.72
N ALA A 384 -15.65 2.90 -0.04
CA ALA A 384 -14.86 1.82 -0.61
C ALA A 384 -15.53 1.18 -1.84
N THR A 385 -16.86 0.98 -1.81
CA THR A 385 -17.63 0.49 -2.98
C THR A 385 -17.56 1.42 -4.18
N LYS A 386 -17.39 2.73 -3.98
CA LYS A 386 -17.15 3.65 -5.09
C LYS A 386 -15.74 3.47 -5.65
N VAL A 387 -14.74 3.27 -4.79
CA VAL A 387 -13.34 3.07 -5.23
C VAL A 387 -13.20 1.79 -6.06
N SER A 388 -13.89 0.71 -5.68
CA SER A 388 -13.82 -0.58 -6.39
C SER A 388 -14.40 -0.55 -7.81
N VAL A 389 -15.16 0.49 -8.18
CA VAL A 389 -15.74 0.65 -9.52
C VAL A 389 -15.00 1.68 -10.37
N VAL A 390 -13.85 2.20 -9.92
CA VAL A 390 -13.03 3.11 -10.72
C VAL A 390 -12.53 2.37 -11.96
N PRO A 391 -12.95 2.78 -13.19
CA PRO A 391 -12.48 2.15 -14.41
C PRO A 391 -10.96 2.30 -14.54
N GLU A 392 -10.30 1.25 -15.02
CA GLU A 392 -8.92 1.37 -15.49
C GLU A 392 -8.89 2.27 -16.72
N PHE A 393 -8.69 3.58 -16.52
CA PHE A 393 -8.31 4.46 -17.61
C PHE A 393 -6.82 4.24 -17.89
N VAL A 394 -6.52 3.31 -18.80
CA VAL A 394 -5.22 3.23 -19.48
C VAL A 394 -5.45 3.31 -20.99
N GLY A 395 -4.67 4.17 -21.62
CA GLY A 395 -4.92 4.71 -22.95
C GLY A 395 -4.88 3.71 -24.10
N TYR A 396 -5.48 4.16 -25.21
CA TYR A 396 -5.35 3.65 -26.57
C TYR A 396 -5.60 2.14 -26.76
N TRP A 397 -6.67 1.84 -27.50
CA TRP A 397 -7.08 0.53 -28.03
C TRP A 397 -7.91 -0.37 -27.10
N SER A 398 -9.21 -0.12 -26.98
CA SER A 398 -10.15 -1.19 -26.58
C SER A 398 -11.55 -1.14 -27.21
N THR A 399 -11.77 -0.39 -28.29
CA THR A 399 -13.05 -0.42 -29.03
C THR A 399 -13.15 -1.48 -30.12
N HIS A 400 -12.13 -2.33 -30.36
CA HIS A 400 -12.12 -3.27 -31.51
C HIS A 400 -11.90 -4.77 -31.22
N MET A 401 -11.94 -5.25 -29.98
CA MET A 401 -11.75 -6.70 -29.71
C MET A 401 -12.80 -7.36 -28.80
N ARG A 402 -14.05 -6.89 -28.82
CA ARG A 402 -15.20 -7.66 -28.28
C ARG A 402 -16.02 -8.39 -29.34
N ALA A 403 -15.54 -8.48 -30.57
CA ALA A 403 -16.25 -9.14 -31.67
C ALA A 403 -15.35 -10.06 -32.52
N VAL A 404 -14.48 -10.86 -31.90
CA VAL A 404 -13.90 -12.05 -32.55
C VAL A 404 -13.62 -13.09 -31.48
N LEU A 405 -14.64 -13.86 -31.09
CA LEU A 405 -14.56 -15.19 -30.48
C LEU A 405 -16.00 -15.74 -30.37
N ILE A 406 -16.66 -15.81 -31.53
CA ILE A 406 -17.72 -16.78 -31.80
C ILE A 406 -17.38 -17.34 -33.17
N TYR A 407 -16.60 -18.41 -33.18
CA TYR A 407 -16.65 -19.50 -34.16
C TYR A 407 -16.20 -20.77 -33.45
#